data_AF-A0A0J1DAN5-F1
#
_entry.id   AF-A0A0J1DAN5-F1
#
_cell.length_a   1.000
_cell.length_b   1.000
_cell.length_c   1.000
_cell.angle_alpha   90.00
_cell.angle_beta   90.00
_cell.angle_gamma   90.00
#
_symmetry.space_group_name_H-M   'P 1'
#
loop_
_entity.id
_entity.type
_entity.pdbx_description
1 polymer ?
#
loop_
_entity_poly.entity_id
_entity_poly.type
_entity_poly.pdbx_seq_one_letter_code
_entity_poly.pdbx_strand_id
1 'polypeptide(L)'
;MNSPHIPIEWLYIGAAGEHYVMSECFRHNMEAFKLPIDRGFDLVVTHAYRHMRAQSTQASAEASPSVDMPFYMQVKSRQVVLTTPEKGDARPAWEGTFIIKTTDLELICRTPNAMLVCVLFIENRGEMLLSRTALAWWMSSAYVETLKRKKHFIPSNDGNCVELPVRYVEPAANTSYNQNPYVTLRRQNYSTDAKVGDLANGTLLDKGFFDLRLLGTPQSYAPS
;
A
#
# COMPACT_ATOMS: atom_id res chain seq x y z
N MET A 1 -4.83 -29.12 18.44
CA MET A 1 -5.00 -27.76 17.90
C MET A 1 -3.98 -27.60 16.79
N ASN A 2 -4.42 -27.65 15.53
CA ASN A 2 -3.51 -27.47 14.40
C ASN A 2 -3.35 -25.96 14.18
N SER A 3 -2.16 -25.42 14.46
CA SER A 3 -1.81 -24.07 13.99
C SER A 3 -2.01 -24.04 12.47
N PRO A 4 -2.68 -23.01 11.91
CA PRO A 4 -2.75 -22.85 10.47
C PRO A 4 -1.32 -22.72 9.95
N HIS A 5 -0.86 -23.72 9.20
CA HIS A 5 0.47 -23.73 8.62
C HIS A 5 0.48 -22.69 7.50
N ILE A 6 0.99 -21.49 7.78
CA ILE A 6 1.20 -20.48 6.75
C ILE A 6 2.25 -21.05 5.79
N PRO A 7 1.98 -21.15 4.48
CA PRO A 7 2.98 -21.57 3.51
C PRO A 7 4.24 -20.70 3.62
N ILE A 8 5.41 -21.32 3.67
CA ILE A 8 6.71 -20.64 3.79
C ILE A 8 6.89 -19.55 2.72
N GLU A 9 6.40 -19.81 1.51
CA GLU A 9 6.41 -18.86 0.40
C GLU A 9 5.71 -17.54 0.72
N TRP A 10 4.62 -17.57 1.50
CA TRP A 10 3.89 -16.37 1.90
C TRP A 10 4.63 -15.56 2.96
N LEU A 11 5.38 -16.23 3.83
CA LEU A 11 6.27 -15.56 4.80
C LEU A 11 7.39 -14.79 4.06
N TYR A 12 7.97 -15.38 3.01
CA TYR A 12 8.99 -14.72 2.21
C TYR A 12 8.46 -13.54 1.41
N ILE A 13 7.20 -13.59 0.94
CA ILE A 13 6.56 -12.45 0.27
C ILE A 13 6.36 -11.28 1.25
N GLY A 14 5.91 -11.56 2.48
CA GLY A 14 5.80 -10.58 3.56
C GLY A 14 7.13 -9.87 3.83
N ALA A 15 8.18 -10.65 4.10
CA ALA A 15 9.50 -10.12 4.34
C ALA A 15 10.05 -9.33 3.13
N ALA A 16 9.84 -9.81 1.91
CA ALA A 16 10.26 -9.10 0.70
C ALA A 16 9.55 -7.74 0.55
N GLY A 17 8.26 -7.67 0.88
CA GLY A 17 7.49 -6.42 0.88
C GLY A 17 8.06 -5.38 1.85
N GLU A 18 8.35 -5.79 3.08
CA GLU A 18 8.96 -4.90 4.09
C GLU A 18 10.33 -4.37 3.62
N HIS A 19 11.20 -5.25 3.11
CA HIS A 19 12.53 -4.85 2.63
C HIS A 19 12.44 -3.93 1.40
N TYR A 20 11.45 -4.15 0.52
CA TYR A 20 11.20 -3.25 -0.60
C TYR A 20 10.85 -1.84 -0.12
N VAL A 21 9.92 -1.71 0.82
CA VAL A 21 9.52 -0.42 1.39
C VAL A 21 10.71 0.27 2.08
N MET A 22 11.49 -0.48 2.86
CA MET A 22 12.71 0.04 3.49
C MET A 22 13.71 0.56 2.44
N SER A 23 13.95 -0.20 1.37
CA SER A 23 14.82 0.22 0.27
C SER A 23 14.35 1.52 -0.36
N GLU A 24 13.06 1.65 -0.65
CA GLU A 24 12.51 2.90 -1.20
C GLU A 24 12.64 4.08 -0.23
N CYS A 25 12.45 3.86 1.07
CA CYS A 25 12.73 4.88 2.08
C CYS A 25 14.20 5.34 2.04
N PHE A 26 15.16 4.41 1.98
CA PHE A 26 16.58 4.72 1.90
C PHE A 26 16.96 5.45 0.61
N ARG A 27 16.36 5.09 -0.54
CA ARG A 27 16.54 5.83 -1.81
C ARG A 27 16.12 7.29 -1.71
N HIS A 28 15.28 7.61 -0.74
CA HIS A 28 14.78 8.95 -0.48
C HIS A 28 15.38 9.60 0.78
N ASN A 29 16.53 9.09 1.26
CA ASN A 29 17.25 9.59 2.44
C ASN A 29 16.43 9.55 3.74
N MET A 30 15.45 8.67 3.85
CA MET A 30 14.73 8.38 5.09
C MET A 30 15.31 7.13 5.74
N GLU A 31 15.43 7.15 7.07
CA GLU A 31 15.84 5.96 7.80
C GLU A 31 14.60 5.10 8.09
N ALA A 32 14.65 3.81 7.76
CA ALA A 32 13.58 2.86 8.06
C ALA A 32 14.12 1.76 8.97
N PHE A 33 13.42 1.50 10.08
CA PHE A 33 13.80 0.48 11.05
C PHE A 33 12.67 -0.53 11.20
N LYS A 34 13.01 -1.82 11.14
CA LYS A 34 12.08 -2.90 11.42
C LYS A 34 11.79 -2.96 12.92
N LEU A 35 10.51 -2.99 13.28
CA LEU A 35 10.08 -3.07 14.67
C LEU A 35 9.99 -4.54 15.13
N PRO A 36 10.18 -4.79 16.44
CA PRO A 36 9.86 -6.08 17.04
C PRO A 36 8.38 -6.47 16.83
N ILE A 37 8.12 -7.77 16.65
CA ILE A 37 6.81 -8.35 16.28
C ILE A 37 5.67 -7.93 17.24
N ASP A 38 5.99 -7.65 18.48
CA ASP A 38 5.10 -7.27 19.58
C ASP A 38 4.66 -5.80 19.58
N ARG A 39 5.19 -4.97 18.66
CA ARG A 39 4.90 -3.51 18.61
C ARG A 39 3.73 -3.13 17.69
N GLY A 40 3.18 -4.08 16.95
CA GLY A 40 1.96 -3.90 16.15
C GLY A 40 2.10 -3.18 14.81
N PHE A 41 3.27 -2.60 14.51
CA PHE A 41 3.65 -2.09 13.18
C PHE A 41 4.92 -2.78 12.71
N ASP A 42 5.12 -2.88 11.39
CA ASP A 42 6.28 -3.57 10.83
C ASP A 42 7.51 -2.65 10.77
N LEU A 43 7.33 -1.39 10.40
CA LEU A 43 8.42 -0.42 10.25
C LEU A 43 8.13 0.89 11.01
N VAL A 44 9.21 1.53 11.46
CA VAL A 44 9.23 2.94 11.85
C VAL A 44 10.15 3.69 10.91
N VAL A 45 9.67 4.80 10.35
CA VAL A 45 10.41 5.62 9.39
C VAL A 45 10.65 7.01 9.97
N THR A 46 11.90 7.46 9.87
CA THR A 46 12.37 8.76 10.31
C THR A 46 13.08 9.50 9.19
N HIS A 47 13.38 10.77 9.44
CA HIS A 47 14.19 11.59 8.55
C HIS A 47 15.20 12.41 9.37
N ALA A 48 15.95 11.70 10.22
CA ALA A 48 16.89 12.27 11.18
C ALA A 48 17.99 13.08 10.48
N TYR A 49 18.41 12.68 9.28
CA TYR A 49 19.42 13.41 8.50
C TYR A 49 19.02 14.87 8.17
N ARG A 50 17.71 15.18 8.03
CA ARG A 50 17.24 16.55 7.79
C ARG A 50 17.41 17.45 9.02
N HIS A 51 17.23 16.89 10.22
CA HIS A 51 17.44 17.62 11.46
C HIS A 51 18.92 17.96 11.69
N MET A 52 19.85 17.08 11.29
CA MET A 52 21.29 17.37 11.39
C MET A 52 21.74 18.47 10.40
N ARG A 53 21.22 18.48 9.16
CA ARG A 53 21.51 19.55 8.18
C ARG A 53 20.92 20.91 8.53
N ALA A 54 19.77 20.94 9.21
CA ALA A 54 19.16 22.18 9.69
C ALA A 54 19.98 22.82 10.83
N GLN A 55 20.69 22.02 11.63
CA GLN A 55 21.57 22.52 12.69
C GLN A 55 22.92 23.04 12.17
N SER A 56 23.39 22.57 11.01
CA SER A 56 24.67 23.00 10.41
C SER A 56 24.57 24.27 9.56
N THR A 57 23.35 24.74 9.25
CA THR A 57 23.14 25.84 8.30
C THR A 57 22.20 26.88 8.94
N GLN A 58 22.75 27.93 9.53
CA GLN A 58 22.00 29.14 9.92
C GLN A 58 21.49 29.87 8.66
N ALA A 59 20.52 29.34 7.95
CA ALA A 59 19.72 30.07 6.95
C ALA A 59 18.64 29.16 6.37
N SER A 60 17.40 29.39 6.82
CA SER A 60 16.23 29.69 5.98
C SER A 60 14.99 29.24 6.72
N ALA A 61 14.27 30.23 7.24
CA ALA A 61 12.97 30.11 7.87
C ALA A 61 11.86 29.82 6.84
N GLU A 62 12.03 28.75 6.06
CA GLU A 62 10.93 28.05 5.41
C GLU A 62 10.90 26.65 6.01
N ALA A 63 10.56 26.60 7.30
CA ALA A 63 10.14 25.39 7.94
C ALA A 63 8.89 24.90 7.20
N SER A 64 9.09 24.05 6.19
CA SER A 64 8.04 23.25 5.60
C SER A 64 7.28 22.60 6.76
N PRO A 65 5.94 22.55 6.71
CA PRO A 65 5.10 22.26 7.87
C PRO A 65 5.59 20.99 8.57
N SER A 66 5.58 21.05 9.90
CA SER A 66 5.92 19.97 10.82
C SER A 66 5.23 18.68 10.39
N VAL A 67 5.94 17.88 9.60
CA VAL A 67 5.58 16.50 9.37
C VAL A 67 5.97 15.79 10.66
N ASP A 68 4.98 15.49 11.50
CA ASP A 68 5.16 14.83 12.79
C ASP A 68 5.75 13.42 12.56
N MET A 69 7.07 13.37 12.46
CA MET A 69 7.84 12.14 12.51
C MET A 69 7.88 11.64 13.96
N PRO A 70 7.98 10.33 14.21
CA PRO A 70 8.17 9.25 13.23
C PRO A 70 6.87 8.78 12.57
N PHE A 71 7.00 8.16 11.39
CA PHE A 71 5.91 7.43 10.74
C PHE A 71 5.93 5.96 11.13
N TYR A 72 4.75 5.39 11.39
CA TYR A 72 4.59 3.97 11.69
C TYR A 72 3.94 3.29 10.49
N MET A 73 4.55 2.24 9.95
CA MET A 73 4.03 1.57 8.75
C MET A 73 3.66 0.13 9.07
N GLN A 74 2.43 -0.23 8.74
CA GLN A 74 2.04 -1.61 8.54
C GLN A 74 2.15 -1.94 7.06
N VAL A 75 3.01 -2.88 6.71
CA VAL A 75 3.25 -3.33 5.35
C VAL A 75 2.42 -4.58 5.09
N LYS A 76 1.66 -4.58 4.00
CA LYS A 76 0.99 -5.78 3.48
C LYS A 76 1.45 -6.01 2.05
N SER A 77 1.79 -7.24 1.73
CA SER A 77 2.31 -7.61 0.42
C SER A 77 1.47 -8.71 -0.22
N ARG A 78 1.33 -8.66 -1.54
CA ARG A 78 0.62 -9.68 -2.30
C ARG A 78 1.35 -9.96 -3.61
N GLN A 79 1.49 -11.23 -3.96
CA GLN A 79 1.83 -11.63 -5.32
C GLN A 79 0.54 -11.81 -6.12
N VAL A 80 0.49 -11.20 -7.31
CA VAL A 80 -0.63 -11.34 -8.24
C VAL A 80 -0.21 -12.13 -9.46
N VAL A 81 -1.14 -12.95 -9.96
CA VAL A 81 -0.99 -13.68 -11.22
C VAL A 81 -1.72 -12.88 -12.29
N LEU A 82 -1.17 -12.85 -13.50
CA LEU A 82 -1.78 -12.22 -14.65
C LEU A 82 -3.21 -12.74 -14.85
N THR A 83 -4.19 -11.84 -14.79
CA THR A 83 -5.54 -12.11 -15.29
C THR A 83 -5.54 -11.78 -16.77
N THR A 84 -5.43 -12.81 -17.61
CA THR A 84 -5.47 -12.65 -19.06
C THR A 84 -6.82 -12.02 -19.46
N PRO A 85 -6.84 -10.94 -20.24
CA PRO A 85 -8.10 -10.40 -20.73
C PRO A 85 -8.78 -11.42 -21.65
N GLU A 86 -10.09 -11.65 -21.44
CA GLU A 86 -10.91 -12.59 -22.24
C GLU A 86 -11.07 -12.16 -23.72
N LYS A 87 -10.63 -10.94 -24.10
CA LYS A 87 -10.75 -10.40 -25.46
C LYS A 87 -9.48 -9.65 -25.87
N GLY A 88 -9.03 -9.93 -27.09
CA GLY A 88 -7.73 -9.57 -27.68
C GLY A 88 -7.43 -8.08 -27.91
N ASP A 89 -8.07 -7.17 -27.18
CA ASP A 89 -7.81 -5.73 -27.25
C ASP A 89 -7.83 -5.04 -25.86
N ALA A 90 -8.02 -5.81 -24.78
CA ALA A 90 -7.93 -5.28 -23.42
C ALA A 90 -6.49 -5.37 -22.89
N ARG A 91 -6.02 -4.28 -22.28
CA ARG A 91 -4.70 -4.21 -21.63
C ARG A 91 -4.60 -5.25 -20.52
N PRO A 92 -3.41 -5.84 -20.28
CA PRO A 92 -3.17 -6.71 -19.14
C PRO A 92 -3.64 -6.07 -17.83
N ALA A 93 -4.31 -6.86 -17.01
CA ALA A 93 -4.79 -6.44 -15.70
C ALA A 93 -4.47 -7.53 -14.67
N TRP A 94 -4.35 -7.11 -13.42
CA TRP A 94 -4.12 -7.98 -12.27
C TRP A 94 -5.08 -7.60 -11.17
N GLU A 95 -5.69 -8.60 -10.54
CA GLU A 95 -6.55 -8.40 -9.38
C GLU A 95 -5.91 -9.10 -8.17
N GLY A 96 -5.97 -8.43 -7.02
CA GLY A 96 -5.39 -8.94 -5.78
C GLY A 96 -6.15 -8.44 -4.57
N THR A 97 -6.13 -9.23 -3.51
CA THR A 97 -6.76 -8.87 -2.24
C THR A 97 -5.70 -8.86 -1.15
N PHE A 98 -5.56 -7.72 -0.46
CA PHE A 98 -4.76 -7.64 0.75
C PHE A 98 -5.61 -8.08 1.94
N ILE A 99 -5.09 -9.02 2.72
CA ILE A 99 -5.71 -9.48 3.97
C ILE A 99 -5.08 -8.71 5.12
N ILE A 100 -5.89 -8.01 5.89
CA ILE A 100 -5.47 -7.17 7.01
C ILE A 100 -6.22 -7.63 8.25
N LYS A 101 -5.54 -7.86 9.37
CA LYS A 101 -6.23 -8.16 10.63
C LYS A 101 -7.04 -6.95 11.05
N THR A 102 -8.26 -7.17 11.54
CA THR A 102 -9.14 -6.09 12.01
C THR A 102 -8.45 -5.25 13.10
N THR A 103 -7.70 -5.89 14.00
CA THR A 103 -6.90 -5.22 15.04
C THR A 103 -5.79 -4.33 14.48
N ASP A 104 -5.13 -4.75 13.39
CA ASP A 104 -4.08 -3.94 12.74
C ASP A 104 -4.72 -2.71 12.08
N LEU A 105 -5.88 -2.89 11.43
CA LEU A 105 -6.62 -1.79 10.81
C LEU A 105 -7.05 -0.76 11.86
N GLU A 106 -7.59 -1.21 12.99
CA GLU A 106 -7.97 -0.35 14.11
C GLU A 106 -6.77 0.38 14.72
N LEU A 107 -5.63 -0.31 14.84
CA LEU A 107 -4.37 0.29 15.30
C LEU A 107 -3.88 1.39 14.35
N ILE A 108 -3.94 1.17 13.04
CA ILE A 108 -3.59 2.18 12.03
C ILE A 108 -4.50 3.40 12.17
N CYS A 109 -5.83 3.21 12.28
CA CYS A 109 -6.78 4.32 12.35
C CYS A 109 -6.62 5.17 13.62
N ARG A 110 -6.27 4.58 14.76
CA ARG A 110 -6.14 5.29 16.05
C ARG A 110 -4.78 5.94 16.28
N THR A 111 -3.74 5.50 15.57
CA THR A 111 -2.37 5.99 15.78
C THR A 111 -2.07 7.16 14.84
N PRO A 112 -1.71 8.34 15.36
CA PRO A 112 -1.22 9.45 14.55
C PRO A 112 0.01 9.03 13.75
N ASN A 113 0.13 9.52 12.51
CA ASN A 113 1.28 9.23 11.63
C ASN A 113 1.47 7.74 11.28
N ALA A 114 0.47 6.91 11.58
CA ALA A 114 0.41 5.54 11.10
C ALA A 114 -0.03 5.47 9.64
N MET A 115 0.43 4.44 8.95
CA MET A 115 0.21 4.23 7.53
C MET A 115 0.01 2.76 7.21
N LEU A 116 -0.87 2.52 6.25
CA LEU A 116 -0.96 1.24 5.57
C LEU A 116 -0.15 1.33 4.27
N VAL A 117 0.84 0.46 4.12
CA VAL A 117 1.65 0.36 2.90
C VAL A 117 1.33 -0.97 2.21
N CYS A 118 0.92 -0.90 0.96
CA CYS A 118 0.58 -2.07 0.16
C CYS A 118 1.66 -2.29 -0.90
N VAL A 119 2.17 -3.51 -1.00
CA VAL A 119 3.17 -3.91 -2.00
C VAL A 119 2.61 -5.01 -2.88
N LEU A 120 2.54 -4.76 -4.18
CA LEU A 120 2.05 -5.69 -5.19
C LEU A 120 3.23 -6.22 -6.00
N PHE A 121 3.51 -7.51 -5.91
CA PHE A 121 4.49 -8.19 -6.75
C PHE A 121 3.82 -8.79 -7.98
N ILE A 122 4.26 -8.36 -9.15
CA ILE A 122 3.81 -8.86 -10.45
C ILE A 122 4.87 -9.84 -10.96
N GLU A 123 4.43 -11.08 -11.27
CA GLU A 123 5.29 -12.10 -11.85
C GLU A 123 5.40 -11.88 -13.37
N ASN A 124 6.57 -11.45 -13.85
CA ASN A 124 6.85 -11.37 -15.28
C ASN A 124 7.43 -12.71 -15.77
N ARG A 125 6.63 -13.50 -16.48
CA ARG A 125 7.05 -14.83 -16.98
C ARG A 125 7.92 -14.81 -18.24
N GLY A 126 8.61 -13.69 -18.53
CA GLY A 126 9.27 -13.46 -19.82
C GLY A 126 10.80 -13.32 -19.81
N GLU A 127 11.43 -13.06 -18.66
CA GLU A 127 12.87 -12.76 -18.61
C GLU A 127 13.66 -13.91 -17.97
N MET A 128 14.84 -14.21 -18.53
CA MET A 128 15.76 -15.27 -18.06
C MET A 128 16.29 -15.05 -16.63
N LEU A 129 15.86 -13.99 -15.97
CA LEU A 129 15.92 -13.76 -14.53
C LEU A 129 14.48 -13.45 -14.11
N LEU A 130 13.95 -14.14 -13.08
CA LEU A 130 12.65 -13.84 -12.49
C LEU A 130 12.65 -12.41 -11.91
N SER A 131 12.48 -11.40 -12.76
CA SER A 131 12.32 -10.01 -12.36
C SER A 131 10.90 -9.84 -11.84
N ARG A 132 10.78 -9.54 -10.55
CA ARG A 132 9.49 -9.18 -9.94
C ARG A 132 9.35 -7.67 -10.02
N THR A 133 8.40 -7.18 -10.82
CA THR A 133 8.00 -5.78 -10.72
C THR A 133 7.23 -5.60 -9.43
N ALA A 134 7.69 -4.71 -8.56
CA ALA A 134 7.01 -4.37 -7.32
C ALA A 134 6.37 -2.98 -7.47
N LEU A 135 5.09 -2.88 -7.15
CA LEU A 135 4.37 -1.62 -7.03
C LEU A 135 4.02 -1.40 -5.57
N ALA A 136 4.47 -0.28 -4.99
CA ALA A 136 4.13 0.07 -3.62
C ALA A 136 3.36 1.39 -3.56
N TRP A 137 2.38 1.45 -2.67
CA TRP A 137 1.69 2.70 -2.34
C TRP A 137 1.40 2.77 -0.84
N TRP A 138 1.33 3.98 -0.32
CA TRP A 138 1.10 4.27 1.09
C TRP A 138 -0.19 5.05 1.29
N MET A 139 -0.92 4.74 2.35
CA MET A 139 -2.15 5.43 2.73
C MET A 139 -2.02 5.88 4.18
N SER A 140 -2.23 7.17 4.42
CA SER A 140 -2.25 7.73 5.78
C SER A 140 -3.39 7.13 6.62
N SER A 141 -3.26 7.13 7.95
CA SER A 141 -4.33 6.71 8.86
C SER A 141 -5.65 7.42 8.60
N ALA A 142 -5.63 8.73 8.29
CA ALA A 142 -6.81 9.50 7.93
C ALA A 142 -7.47 9.03 6.61
N TYR A 143 -6.67 8.65 5.61
CA TYR A 143 -7.19 8.10 4.36
C TYR A 143 -7.74 6.68 4.56
N VAL A 144 -7.04 5.84 5.34
CA VAL A 144 -7.49 4.49 5.72
C VAL A 144 -8.84 4.56 6.45
N GLU A 145 -8.99 5.48 7.40
CA GLU A 145 -10.26 5.72 8.10
C GLU A 145 -11.37 6.16 7.13
N THR A 146 -11.03 6.96 6.12
CA THR A 146 -11.98 7.35 5.07
C THR A 146 -12.41 6.17 4.21
N LEU A 147 -11.47 5.31 3.80
CA LEU A 147 -11.77 4.07 3.06
C LEU A 147 -12.64 3.11 3.88
N LYS A 148 -12.40 3.01 5.19
CA LYS A 148 -13.23 2.25 6.13
C LYS A 148 -14.67 2.78 6.15
N ARG A 149 -14.86 4.09 6.34
CA ARG A 149 -16.21 4.72 6.28
C ARG A 149 -16.90 4.50 4.93
N LYS A 150 -16.13 4.51 3.84
CA LYS A 150 -16.63 4.28 2.47
C LYS A 150 -16.80 2.81 2.10
N LYS A 151 -16.53 1.87 3.02
CA LYS A 151 -16.75 0.43 2.84
C LYS A 151 -15.89 -0.20 1.74
N HIS A 152 -14.63 0.25 1.63
CA HIS A 152 -13.62 -0.42 0.80
C HIS A 152 -13.00 -1.65 1.46
N PHE A 153 -13.03 -1.72 2.79
CA PHE A 153 -12.60 -2.89 3.56
C PHE A 153 -13.79 -3.84 3.75
N ILE A 154 -13.68 -5.06 3.22
CA ILE A 154 -14.74 -6.08 3.27
C ILE A 154 -14.42 -7.04 4.42
N PRO A 155 -15.29 -7.18 5.43
CA PRO A 155 -15.04 -8.09 6.54
C PRO A 155 -15.01 -9.54 6.07
N SER A 156 -14.07 -10.33 6.59
CA SER A 156 -14.08 -11.79 6.43
C SER A 156 -15.21 -12.41 7.24
N ASN A 157 -15.60 -13.64 6.89
CA ASN A 157 -16.70 -14.36 7.56
C ASN A 157 -16.47 -14.57 9.07
N ASP A 158 -15.22 -14.64 9.51
CA ASP A 158 -14.84 -14.82 10.91
C ASP A 158 -14.62 -13.49 11.67
N GLY A 159 -14.73 -12.34 10.99
CA GLY A 159 -14.59 -10.99 11.56
C GLY A 159 -13.16 -10.60 12.00
N ASN A 160 -12.21 -11.53 11.95
CA ASN A 160 -10.83 -11.30 12.42
C ASN A 160 -9.98 -10.52 11.40
N CYS A 161 -10.40 -10.53 10.14
CA CYS A 161 -9.71 -9.88 9.05
C CYS A 161 -10.68 -9.03 8.24
N VAL A 162 -10.09 -8.11 7.48
CA VAL A 162 -10.74 -7.42 6.39
C VAL A 162 -9.92 -7.61 5.11
N GLU A 163 -10.63 -7.59 4.01
CA GLU A 163 -10.10 -7.68 2.67
C GLU A 163 -10.10 -6.30 2.04
N LEU A 164 -8.97 -5.91 1.44
CA LEU A 164 -8.86 -4.74 0.58
C LEU A 164 -8.58 -5.20 -0.86
N PRO A 165 -9.62 -5.29 -1.70
CA PRO A 165 -9.47 -5.70 -3.10
C PRO A 165 -8.93 -4.56 -3.96
N VAL A 166 -7.97 -4.88 -4.81
CA VAL A 166 -7.32 -3.94 -5.72
C VAL A 166 -7.27 -4.51 -7.13
N ARG A 167 -7.30 -3.62 -8.11
CA ARG A 167 -7.04 -3.93 -9.52
C ARG A 167 -5.89 -3.07 -10.02
N TYR A 168 -4.90 -3.68 -10.64
CA TYR A 168 -3.86 -3.02 -11.42
C TYR A 168 -4.10 -3.24 -12.92
N VAL A 169 -3.84 -2.23 -13.76
CA VAL A 169 -3.90 -2.33 -15.24
C VAL A 169 -2.59 -1.79 -15.82
N GLU A 170 -2.05 -2.42 -16.85
CA GLU A 170 -0.83 -1.93 -17.47
C GLU A 170 -1.03 -0.57 -18.18
N PRO A 171 0.00 0.31 -18.24
CA PRO A 171 -0.04 1.54 -19.02
C PRO A 171 -0.23 1.28 -20.52
N ALA A 172 -0.77 2.26 -21.25
CA ALA A 172 -0.82 2.16 -22.71
C ALA A 172 0.57 2.41 -23.32
N ALA A 173 0.90 1.75 -24.43
CA ALA A 173 2.25 1.79 -25.03
C ALA A 173 2.76 3.21 -25.41
N ASN A 174 1.86 4.18 -25.60
CA ASN A 174 2.20 5.55 -26.03
C ASN A 174 2.03 6.61 -24.94
N THR A 175 1.87 6.22 -23.67
CA THR A 175 1.89 7.19 -22.57
C THR A 175 3.33 7.61 -22.28
N SER A 176 3.64 8.89 -22.44
CA SER A 176 4.88 9.48 -21.94
C SER A 176 4.95 9.19 -20.45
N TYR A 177 5.92 8.36 -20.05
CA TYR A 177 5.94 7.75 -18.73
C TYR A 177 5.90 8.82 -17.62
N ASN A 178 4.73 8.99 -17.01
CA ASN A 178 4.49 9.77 -15.81
C ASN A 178 3.25 9.20 -15.12
N GLN A 179 3.51 8.32 -14.13
CA GLN A 179 2.60 7.82 -13.09
C GLN A 179 1.63 6.73 -13.56
N ASN A 180 1.53 5.57 -12.86
CA ASN A 180 0.65 5.01 -11.80
C ASN A 180 -0.91 5.16 -11.70
N PRO A 181 -1.71 5.70 -12.66
CA PRO A 181 -3.17 5.85 -12.56
C PRO A 181 -3.91 4.54 -12.86
N TYR A 182 -3.35 3.39 -12.53
CA TYR A 182 -3.95 2.11 -12.88
C TYR A 182 -4.14 1.16 -11.72
N VAL A 183 -3.79 1.57 -10.48
CA VAL A 183 -4.26 0.86 -9.28
C VAL A 183 -5.58 1.48 -8.83
N THR A 184 -6.63 0.66 -8.84
CA THR A 184 -7.97 1.03 -8.38
C THR A 184 -8.32 0.24 -7.13
N LEU A 185 -8.70 0.92 -6.06
CA LEU A 185 -9.28 0.30 -4.87
C LEU A 185 -10.76 0.02 -5.12
N ARG A 186 -11.16 -1.25 -5.07
CA ARG A 186 -12.56 -1.62 -5.30
C ARG A 186 -13.40 -1.47 -4.03
N ARG A 187 -14.71 -1.28 -4.19
CA ARG A 187 -15.69 -1.18 -3.09
C ARG A 187 -16.68 -2.34 -3.21
N GLN A 188 -17.30 -2.79 -2.13
CA GLN A 188 -18.40 -3.77 -2.24
C GLN A 188 -19.63 -3.15 -2.94
N ASN A 189 -20.22 -3.87 -3.90
CA ASN A 189 -21.50 -3.50 -4.51
C ASN A 189 -22.65 -3.93 -3.58
N TYR A 190 -23.51 -2.99 -3.16
CA TYR A 190 -24.69 -3.29 -2.34
C TYR A 190 -25.95 -3.36 -3.22
N SER A 191 -25.94 -4.23 -4.25
CA SER A 191 -27.17 -4.63 -4.94
C SER A 191 -27.87 -5.71 -4.10
N THR A 192 -29.20 -5.75 -4.11
CA THR A 192 -29.99 -6.81 -3.43
C THR A 192 -29.67 -8.22 -3.93
N ASP A 193 -29.06 -8.33 -5.12
CA ASP A 193 -28.63 -9.60 -5.73
C ASP A 193 -27.10 -9.79 -5.69
N ALA A 194 -26.35 -8.90 -5.03
CA ALA A 194 -24.89 -8.97 -5.00
C ALA A 194 -24.40 -10.14 -4.15
N LYS A 195 -23.55 -10.99 -4.74
CA LYS A 195 -22.85 -12.06 -4.03
C LYS A 195 -21.70 -11.49 -3.20
N VAL A 196 -21.27 -12.22 -2.17
CA VAL A 196 -20.03 -11.91 -1.46
C VAL A 196 -18.87 -11.95 -2.47
N GLY A 197 -18.19 -10.83 -2.67
CA GLY A 197 -17.15 -10.65 -3.69
C GLY A 197 -17.56 -9.81 -4.90
N ASP A 198 -18.81 -9.40 -5.04
CA ASP A 198 -19.24 -8.51 -6.12
C ASP A 198 -18.80 -7.06 -5.81
N LEU A 199 -17.87 -6.53 -6.61
CA LEU A 199 -17.21 -5.24 -6.39
C LEU A 199 -17.78 -4.14 -7.30
N ALA A 200 -18.13 -2.99 -6.72
CA ALA A 200 -18.54 -1.75 -7.38
C ALA A 200 -17.35 -0.94 -7.90
N ASN A 201 -17.65 0.01 -8.81
CA ASN A 201 -16.78 1.08 -9.31
C ASN A 201 -15.70 1.48 -8.29
N GLY A 202 -14.43 1.30 -8.68
CA GLY A 202 -13.32 1.53 -7.77
C GLY A 202 -12.82 2.98 -7.76
N THR A 203 -12.10 3.34 -6.70
CA THR A 203 -11.45 4.65 -6.54
C THR A 203 -10.03 4.57 -7.04
N LEU A 204 -9.66 5.49 -7.93
CA LEU A 204 -8.30 5.62 -8.42
C LEU A 204 -7.42 6.28 -7.37
N LEU A 205 -6.24 5.71 -7.12
CA LEU A 205 -5.25 6.34 -6.26
C LEU A 205 -4.50 7.44 -7.01
N ASP A 206 -4.34 8.60 -6.35
CA ASP A 206 -3.53 9.69 -6.88
C ASP A 206 -2.04 9.30 -6.91
N LYS A 207 -1.27 9.93 -7.79
CA LYS A 207 0.18 9.75 -7.92
C LYS A 207 0.94 9.89 -6.60
N GLY A 208 0.47 10.77 -5.70
CA GLY A 208 1.16 11.06 -4.43
C GLY A 208 1.22 9.84 -3.50
N PHE A 209 0.29 8.90 -3.64
CA PHE A 209 0.27 7.64 -2.87
C PHE A 209 1.43 6.71 -3.22
N PHE A 210 2.07 6.89 -4.38
CA PHE A 210 3.17 6.05 -4.85
C PHE A 210 4.54 6.69 -4.61
N ASP A 211 4.57 7.91 -4.10
CA ASP A 211 5.80 8.63 -3.82
C ASP A 211 6.05 8.66 -2.32
N LEU A 212 6.97 7.81 -1.85
CA LEU A 212 7.35 7.75 -0.44
C LEU A 212 8.09 9.02 0.02
N ARG A 213 8.52 9.92 -0.88
CA ARG A 213 9.02 11.25 -0.46
C ARG A 213 7.92 12.14 0.10
N LEU A 214 6.67 11.85 -0.24
CA LEU A 214 5.49 12.62 0.15
C LEU A 214 4.82 12.09 1.43
N LEU A 215 5.47 11.19 2.16
CA LEU A 215 4.95 10.66 3.42
C LEU A 215 4.53 11.80 4.36
N GLY A 216 3.32 11.66 4.93
CA GLY A 216 2.72 12.63 5.84
C GLY A 216 2.17 13.90 5.19
N THR A 217 2.31 14.08 3.87
CA THR A 217 1.56 15.13 3.17
C THR A 217 0.06 14.78 3.18
N PRO A 218 -0.83 15.75 3.45
CA PRO A 218 -2.26 15.50 3.37
C PRO A 218 -2.64 14.97 1.99
N GLN A 219 -3.17 13.75 1.96
CA GLN A 219 -3.61 13.11 0.74
C GLN A 219 -5.01 13.65 0.39
N SER A 220 -5.17 14.25 -0.80
CA SER A 220 -6.47 14.66 -1.29
C SER A 220 -7.25 13.44 -1.81
N TYR A 221 -8.49 13.30 -1.36
CA TYR A 221 -9.43 12.37 -1.99
C TYR A 221 -10.06 13.08 -3.18
N ALA A 222 -9.82 12.64 -4.41
CA ALA A 222 -10.58 13.11 -5.56
C ALA A 222 -12.04 12.66 -5.39
N PRO A 223 -13.03 13.57 -5.26
CA PRO A 223 -14.42 13.18 -5.17
C PRO A 223 -14.81 12.46 -6.46
N SER A 224 -15.18 11.19 -6.32
CA SER A 224 -15.85 10.38 -7.35
C SER A 224 -17.33 10.76 -7.43
#